data_AF-A0A5M3MZS5-F1
#
_entry.id   AF-A0A5M3MZS5-F1
#
_cell.length_a   1.000
_cell.length_b   1.000
_cell.length_c   1.000
_cell.angle_alpha   90.00
_cell.angle_beta   90.00
_cell.angle_gamma   90.00
#
_symmetry.space_group_name_H-M   'P 1'
#
loop_
_entity.id
_entity.type
_entity.pdbx_description
1 polymer ?
#
loop_
_entity_poly.entity_id
_entity_poly.type
_entity_poly.pdbx_seq_one_letter_code
_entity_poly.pdbx_strand_id
1 'polypeptide(L)'
;MILIPLPQRAVNTPFKFALFAETNRGQARTSAQEAHDIKAAISSMSSMVEDLDSISGHLGKFRRTLDEAMLSHSRLISVVNHIPVELLAEIFKLSAQRDVAKKGSSGLPQFHHSQRIGANPHGSLNVAQVCRKWREVALSIPSLWNM
;
A
#
# COMPACT_ATOMS: atom_id res chain seq x y z
N MET A 1 -58.36 27.22 58.67
CA MET A 1 -59.48 27.33 57.71
C MET A 1 -59.15 28.47 56.77
N ILE A 2 -58.60 28.16 55.59
CA ILE A 2 -58.13 29.15 54.61
C ILE A 2 -58.84 28.82 53.29
N LEU A 3 -59.73 29.72 52.87
CA LEU A 3 -60.41 29.69 51.59
C LEU A 3 -59.43 30.19 50.51
N ILE A 4 -59.09 29.31 49.57
CA ILE A 4 -58.33 29.67 48.36
C ILE A 4 -59.35 29.94 47.25
N PRO A 5 -59.43 31.14 46.67
CA PRO A 5 -60.31 31.39 45.53
C PRO A 5 -59.69 30.85 44.25
N LEU A 6 -60.48 30.11 43.48
CA LEU A 6 -60.14 29.67 42.12
C LEU A 6 -60.11 30.87 41.16
N PRO A 7 -59.08 31.02 40.31
CA PRO A 7 -59.10 32.01 39.25
C PRO A 7 -59.96 31.50 38.09
N GLN A 8 -61.19 31.98 38.00
CA GLN A 8 -61.95 31.95 36.76
C GLN A 8 -61.38 33.01 35.80
N ARG A 9 -60.59 32.56 34.83
CA ARG A 9 -60.34 33.36 33.63
C ARG A 9 -60.28 32.43 32.42
N ALA A 10 -61.47 32.16 31.88
CA ALA A 10 -61.60 31.68 30.51
C ALA A 10 -61.18 32.83 29.59
N VAL A 11 -59.88 32.89 29.28
CA VAL A 11 -59.39 33.72 28.20
C VAL A 11 -59.83 33.03 26.91
N ASN A 12 -60.92 33.54 26.33
CA ASN A 12 -61.27 33.33 24.94
C ASN A 12 -60.12 33.84 24.07
N THR A 13 -59.10 33.01 23.86
CA THR A 13 -58.21 33.19 22.74
C THR A 13 -58.91 32.65 21.50
N PRO A 14 -59.23 33.47 20.50
CA PRO A 14 -59.65 32.99 19.19
C PRO A 14 -58.38 32.54 18.46
N PHE A 15 -57.68 31.55 19.00
CA PHE A 15 -56.63 30.87 18.25
C PHE A 15 -57.35 30.08 17.16
N LYS A 16 -57.37 30.68 15.97
CA LYS A 16 -57.75 30.07 14.70
C LYS A 16 -56.86 28.85 14.43
N PHE A 17 -57.18 27.72 15.05
CA PHE A 17 -56.59 26.42 14.69
C PHE A 17 -57.02 25.95 13.28
N ALA A 18 -57.87 26.72 12.59
CA ALA A 18 -58.32 26.41 11.23
C ALA A 18 -57.27 26.67 10.13
N LEU A 19 -56.18 27.40 10.40
CA LEU A 19 -55.25 27.83 9.33
C LEU A 19 -54.11 26.84 9.01
N PHE A 20 -53.98 25.75 9.75
CA PHE A 20 -52.97 24.71 9.47
C PHE A 20 -53.54 23.49 8.71
N ALA A 21 -54.86 23.43 8.48
CA ALA A 21 -55.47 22.35 7.71
C ALA A 21 -55.32 22.55 6.18
N GLU A 22 -55.08 23.78 5.73
CA GLU A 22 -54.95 24.11 4.31
C GLU A 22 -53.52 24.02 3.76
N THR A 23 -52.50 24.00 4.63
CA THR A 23 -51.11 23.85 4.21
C THR A 23 -50.78 22.42 3.72
N ASN A 24 -51.64 21.44 3.99
CA ASN A 24 -51.46 20.05 3.57
C ASN A 24 -52.25 19.66 2.30
N ARG A 25 -53.12 20.52 1.75
CA ARG A 25 -53.91 20.18 0.54
C ARG A 25 -53.13 20.30 -0.77
N GLY A 26 -51.96 20.94 -0.78
CA GLY A 26 -51.06 20.98 -1.94
C GLY A 26 -50.16 19.75 -2.09
N GLN A 27 -50.05 18.92 -1.05
CA GLN A 27 -49.03 17.87 -0.93
C GLN A 27 -49.48 16.49 -1.46
N ALA A 28 -50.57 16.43 -2.23
CA ALA A 28 -51.05 15.19 -2.89
C ALA A 28 -50.52 15.03 -4.33
N ARG A 29 -49.68 15.96 -4.78
CA ARG A 29 -48.92 15.87 -6.03
C ARG A 29 -47.43 15.90 -5.72
N THR A 30 -46.92 14.92 -4.96
CA THR A 30 -45.58 14.43 -5.28
C THR A 30 -45.63 14.06 -6.76
N SER A 31 -45.10 14.95 -7.59
CA SER A 31 -45.13 14.79 -9.03
C SER A 31 -44.44 13.46 -9.35
N ALA A 32 -44.99 12.66 -10.26
CA ALA A 32 -44.33 11.42 -10.70
C ALA A 32 -42.87 11.69 -11.14
N GLN A 33 -42.59 12.93 -11.57
CA GLN A 33 -41.26 13.43 -11.85
C GLN A 33 -40.36 13.49 -10.62
N GLU A 34 -40.82 14.06 -9.50
CA GLU A 34 -40.02 14.15 -8.26
C GLU A 34 -39.70 12.76 -7.72
N ALA A 35 -40.65 11.83 -7.78
CA ALA A 35 -40.43 10.44 -7.38
C ALA A 35 -39.41 9.74 -8.29
N HIS A 36 -39.46 10.00 -9.60
CA HIS A 36 -38.48 9.51 -10.56
C HIS A 36 -37.09 10.08 -10.29
N ASP A 37 -36.98 11.39 -10.04
CA ASP A 37 -35.70 12.07 -9.81
C ASP A 37 -35.05 11.61 -8.50
N ILE A 38 -35.84 11.43 -7.44
CA ILE A 38 -35.37 10.84 -6.19
C ILE A 38 -34.86 9.42 -6.41
N LYS A 39 -35.60 8.60 -7.17
CA LYS A 39 -35.19 7.22 -7.48
C LYS A 39 -33.89 7.20 -8.28
N ALA A 40 -33.75 8.07 -9.27
CA ALA A 40 -32.53 8.20 -10.07
C ALA A 40 -31.33 8.61 -9.20
N ALA A 41 -31.52 9.58 -8.29
CA ALA A 41 -30.49 9.99 -7.35
C ALA A 41 -30.06 8.85 -6.41
N ILE A 42 -31.02 8.08 -5.86
CA ILE A 42 -30.74 6.91 -5.02
C ILE A 42 -29.98 5.84 -5.80
N SER A 43 -30.38 5.56 -7.04
CA SER A 43 -29.65 4.61 -7.90
C SER A 43 -28.21 5.06 -8.17
N SER A 44 -28.00 6.36 -8.44
CA SER A 44 -26.67 6.92 -8.62
C SER A 44 -25.81 6.81 -7.36
N MET A 45 -26.37 7.15 -6.18
CA MET A 45 -25.67 7.01 -4.91
C MET A 45 -25.33 5.56 -4.59
N SER A 46 -26.25 4.63 -4.85
CA SER A 46 -26.02 3.20 -4.64
C SER A 46 -24.86 2.68 -5.49
N SER A 47 -24.82 3.07 -6.78
CA SER A 47 -23.70 2.72 -7.66
C SER A 47 -22.36 3.27 -7.16
N MET A 48 -22.32 4.50 -6.63
CA MET A 48 -21.07 5.05 -6.07
C MET A 48 -20.61 4.30 -4.81
N VAL A 49 -21.54 3.82 -3.97
CA VAL A 49 -21.19 2.99 -2.82
C VAL A 49 -20.56 1.67 -3.27
N GLU A 50 -21.15 1.02 -4.29
CA GLU A 50 -20.59 -0.21 -4.87
C GLU A 50 -19.18 0.02 -5.44
N ASP A 51 -18.94 1.16 -6.10
CA ASP A 51 -17.62 1.53 -6.61
C ASP A 51 -16.60 1.72 -5.47
N LEU A 52 -17.00 2.39 -4.38
CA LEU A 52 -16.15 2.58 -3.21
C LEU A 52 -15.80 1.26 -2.52
N ASP A 53 -16.76 0.35 -2.42
CA ASP A 53 -16.54 -1.00 -1.87
C ASP A 53 -15.59 -1.79 -2.76
N SER A 54 -15.74 -1.70 -4.09
CA SER A 54 -14.85 -2.33 -5.06
C SER A 54 -13.41 -1.81 -4.94
N ILE A 55 -13.23 -0.48 -4.89
CA ILE A 55 -11.91 0.15 -4.70
C ILE A 55 -11.29 -0.28 -3.37
N SER A 56 -12.06 -0.26 -2.28
CA SER A 56 -11.60 -0.70 -0.96
C SER A 56 -11.17 -2.16 -0.97
N GLY A 57 -11.91 -3.03 -1.67
CA GLY A 57 -11.55 -4.42 -1.90
C GLY A 57 -10.22 -4.58 -2.65
N HIS A 58 -9.99 -3.80 -3.69
CA HIS A 58 -8.73 -3.79 -4.44
C HIS A 58 -7.56 -3.30 -3.59
N LEU A 59 -7.72 -2.23 -2.82
CA LEU A 59 -6.70 -1.75 -1.89
C LEU A 59 -6.37 -2.79 -0.81
N GLY A 60 -7.40 -3.46 -0.28
CA GLY A 60 -7.23 -4.55 0.68
C GLY A 60 -6.49 -5.77 0.11
N LYS A 61 -6.69 -6.07 -1.18
CA LYS A 61 -5.91 -7.11 -1.89
C LYS A 61 -4.46 -6.67 -2.09
N PHE A 62 -4.24 -5.45 -2.56
CA PHE A 62 -2.91 -4.89 -2.78
C PHE A 62 -2.08 -4.86 -1.49
N ARG A 63 -2.67 -4.43 -0.37
CA ARG A 63 -2.03 -4.46 0.95
C ARG A 63 -1.54 -5.86 1.33
N ARG A 64 -2.38 -6.89 1.15
CA ARG A 64 -2.01 -8.28 1.46
C ARG A 64 -0.83 -8.75 0.61
N THR A 65 -0.81 -8.41 -0.68
CA THR A 65 0.31 -8.73 -1.57
C THR A 65 1.60 -8.05 -1.12
N LEU A 66 1.54 -6.78 -0.68
CA LEU A 66 2.70 -6.09 -0.12
C LEU A 66 3.19 -6.73 1.17
N ASP A 67 2.30 -7.08 2.09
CA ASP A 67 2.66 -7.75 3.35
C ASP A 67 3.34 -9.09 3.09
N GLU A 68 2.82 -9.89 2.15
CA GLU A 68 3.41 -11.16 1.74
C GLU A 68 4.80 -10.98 1.11
N ALA A 69 4.96 -10.00 0.22
CA ALA A 69 6.24 -9.66 -0.37
C ALA A 69 7.25 -9.23 0.69
N MET A 70 6.86 -8.35 1.62
CA MET A 70 7.71 -7.90 2.72
C MET A 70 8.16 -9.07 3.60
N LEU A 71 7.24 -9.97 3.96
CA LEU A 71 7.58 -11.18 4.72
C LEU A 71 8.56 -12.05 3.95
N SER A 72 8.32 -12.31 2.66
CA SER A 72 9.23 -13.08 1.80
C SER A 72 10.63 -12.46 1.75
N HIS A 73 10.73 -11.14 1.54
CA HIS A 73 12.01 -10.43 1.51
C HIS A 73 12.71 -10.39 2.87
N SER A 74 11.97 -10.30 3.98
CA SER A 74 12.54 -10.34 5.33
C SER A 74 13.24 -11.68 5.62
N ARG A 75 12.71 -12.79 5.08
CA ARG A 75 13.33 -14.12 5.19
C ARG A 75 14.65 -14.18 4.43
N LEU A 76 14.76 -13.53 3.27
CA LEU A 76 16.00 -13.43 2.52
C LEU A 76 17.06 -12.63 3.27
N ILE A 77 16.67 -11.51 3.90
CA ILE A 77 17.56 -10.71 4.75
C ILE A 77 18.09 -11.55 5.92
N SER A 78 17.23 -12.36 6.53
CA SER A 78 17.64 -13.30 7.59
C SER A 78 18.71 -14.26 7.12
N VAL A 79 18.52 -14.96 6.00
CA VAL A 79 19.50 -15.93 5.48
C VAL A 79 20.86 -15.29 5.21
N VAL A 80 20.88 -14.11 4.57
CA VAL A 80 22.14 -13.38 4.29
C VAL A 80 22.85 -12.96 5.59
N ASN A 81 22.09 -12.63 6.63
CA ASN A 81 22.63 -12.30 7.94
C ASN A 81 23.11 -13.52 8.73
N HIS A 82 22.70 -14.73 8.37
CA HIS A 82 23.15 -15.97 9.02
C HIS A 82 24.41 -16.59 8.39
N ILE A 83 24.90 -16.08 7.26
CA ILE A 83 26.15 -16.57 6.68
C ILE A 83 27.31 -16.20 7.63
N PRO A 84 28.14 -17.18 8.05
CA PRO A 84 29.37 -16.94 8.80
C PRO A 84 30.30 -15.98 8.08
N VAL A 85 31.04 -15.18 8.84
CA VAL A 85 31.91 -14.13 8.28
C VAL A 85 33.00 -14.71 7.38
N GLU A 86 33.46 -15.92 7.69
CA GLU A 86 34.49 -16.65 6.94
C GLU A 86 33.99 -17.02 5.54
N LEU A 87 32.74 -17.49 5.45
CA LEU A 87 32.12 -17.83 4.17
C LEU A 87 31.82 -16.57 3.36
N LEU A 88 31.38 -15.48 4.00
CA LEU A 88 31.21 -14.18 3.33
C LEU A 88 32.55 -13.66 2.78
N ALA A 89 33.62 -13.76 3.56
CA ALA A 89 34.95 -13.36 3.14
C ALA A 89 35.43 -14.15 1.92
N GLU A 90 35.20 -15.46 1.90
CA GLU A 90 35.57 -16.31 0.77
C GLU A 90 34.75 -15.99 -0.49
N ILE A 91 33.44 -15.79 -0.34
CA ILE A 91 32.57 -15.34 -1.43
C ILE A 91 33.08 -14.01 -2.01
N PHE A 92 33.46 -13.06 -1.17
CA PHE A 92 33.98 -11.77 -1.64
C PHE A 92 35.31 -11.92 -2.38
N LYS A 93 36.23 -12.76 -1.88
CA LYS A 93 37.50 -13.04 -2.57
C LYS A 93 37.26 -13.65 -3.94
N LEU A 94 36.41 -14.67 -4.03
CA LEU A 94 36.07 -15.32 -5.29
C LEU A 94 35.34 -14.38 -6.26
N SER A 95 34.50 -13.47 -5.75
CA SER A 95 33.80 -12.48 -6.57
C SER A 95 34.73 -11.37 -7.08
N ALA A 96 35.80 -11.07 -6.34
CA ALA A 96 36.83 -10.11 -6.73
C ALA A 96 37.84 -10.71 -7.72
N GLN A 97 38.00 -12.04 -7.73
CA GLN A 97 38.85 -12.73 -8.70
C GLN A 97 38.25 -12.56 -10.11
N ARG A 98 38.91 -11.73 -10.91
CA ARG A 98 38.63 -11.62 -12.33
C ARG A 98 39.11 -12.90 -13.01
N ASP A 99 38.21 -13.56 -13.73
CA ASP A 99 38.65 -14.42 -14.82
C ASP A 99 39.34 -13.52 -15.85
N VAL A 100 40.68 -13.52 -15.82
CA VAL A 100 41.48 -12.94 -16.89
C VAL A 100 41.06 -13.70 -18.14
N ALA A 101 40.24 -13.06 -18.98
CA ALA A 101 39.87 -13.61 -20.27
C ALA A 101 41.17 -14.04 -20.94
N LYS A 102 41.40 -15.35 -21.05
CA LYS A 102 42.51 -15.88 -21.83
C LYS A 102 42.30 -15.32 -23.22
N LYS A 103 43.16 -14.38 -23.61
CA LYS A 103 43.15 -13.75 -24.93
C LYS A 103 43.34 -14.89 -25.92
N GLY A 104 42.22 -15.39 -26.46
CA GLY A 104 42.20 -16.57 -27.30
C GLY A 104 43.06 -16.30 -28.52
N SER A 105 44.23 -16.92 -28.56
CA SER A 105 44.89 -17.22 -29.82
C SER A 105 43.95 -18.15 -30.59
N SER A 106 43.22 -17.56 -31.53
CA SER A 106 42.77 -18.18 -32.79
C SER A 106 42.65 -19.71 -32.79
N GLY A 107 41.41 -20.23 -32.76
CA GLY A 107 41.16 -21.44 -33.55
C GLY A 107 40.09 -22.44 -33.13
N LEU A 108 39.29 -22.26 -32.07
CA LEU A 108 38.21 -23.23 -31.78
C LEU A 108 36.90 -22.59 -31.30
N PRO A 109 35.74 -23.10 -31.74
CA PRO A 109 34.42 -22.60 -31.33
C PRO A 109 34.11 -23.11 -29.92
N GLN A 110 34.36 -22.26 -28.92
CA GLN A 110 34.09 -22.60 -27.53
C GLN A 110 32.61 -22.39 -27.20
N PHE A 111 31.83 -23.45 -27.36
CA PHE A 111 30.52 -23.56 -26.73
C PHE A 111 30.72 -23.75 -25.22
N HIS A 112 30.49 -22.71 -24.43
CA HIS A 112 29.81 -22.78 -23.14
C HIS A 112 29.41 -21.36 -22.75
N HIS A 113 28.13 -21.07 -22.95
CA HIS A 113 27.49 -19.82 -22.61
C HIS A 113 27.27 -19.74 -21.10
N SER A 114 28.34 -19.60 -20.31
CA SER A 114 28.24 -18.91 -19.03
C SER A 114 28.49 -17.45 -19.35
N GLN A 115 27.43 -16.66 -19.42
CA GLN A 115 27.49 -15.21 -19.55
C GLN A 115 28.19 -14.66 -18.29
N ARG A 116 29.53 -14.70 -18.27
CA ARG A 116 30.33 -14.13 -17.20
C ARG A 116 30.26 -12.63 -17.38
N ILE A 117 29.36 -12.01 -16.62
CA ILE A 117 29.25 -10.58 -16.47
C ILE A 117 30.66 -10.07 -16.15
N GLY A 118 31.22 -9.25 -17.03
CA GLY A 118 32.56 -8.69 -16.84
C GLY A 118 32.59 -7.98 -15.51
N ALA A 119 33.35 -8.52 -14.54
CA ALA A 119 33.54 -7.88 -13.26
C ALA A 119 34.24 -6.54 -13.52
N ASN A 120 33.46 -5.47 -13.41
CA ASN A 120 33.96 -4.10 -13.42
C ASN A 120 35.16 -4.02 -12.44
N PRO A 121 36.17 -3.17 -12.66
CA PRO A 121 37.33 -3.06 -11.75
C PRO A 121 36.94 -2.78 -10.29
N HIS A 122 35.68 -2.40 -10.10
CA HIS A 122 35.02 -2.07 -8.86
C HIS A 122 34.18 -3.22 -8.27
N GLY A 123 34.40 -4.48 -8.65
CA GLY A 123 33.64 -5.63 -8.14
C GLY A 123 33.60 -5.72 -6.61
N SER A 124 34.71 -5.36 -5.95
CA SER A 124 34.80 -5.25 -4.49
C SER A 124 34.01 -4.07 -3.90
N LEU A 125 33.80 -2.99 -4.66
CA LEU A 125 32.95 -1.86 -4.25
C LEU A 125 31.46 -2.23 -4.25
N ASN A 126 31.02 -3.12 -5.15
CA ASN A 126 29.62 -3.54 -5.21
C ASN A 126 29.20 -4.38 -3.98
N VAL A 127 30.08 -5.26 -3.48
CA VAL A 127 29.73 -6.09 -2.30
C VAL A 127 29.62 -5.27 -1.01
N ALA A 128 30.41 -4.20 -0.88
CA ALA A 128 30.38 -3.30 0.27
C ALA A 128 29.14 -2.38 0.31
N GLN A 129 28.37 -2.31 -0.78
CA GLN A 129 27.16 -1.49 -0.90
C GLN A 129 25.87 -2.23 -0.53
N VAL A 130 25.90 -3.56 -0.38
CA VAL A 130 24.69 -4.39 -0.17
C VAL A 130 24.03 -4.12 1.19
N CYS A 131 24.77 -4.24 2.28
CA CYS A 131 24.27 -3.96 3.64
C CYS A 131 25.42 -3.63 4.60
N ARG A 132 25.08 -3.18 5.81
CA ARG A 132 26.08 -2.82 6.85
C ARG A 132 27.00 -3.98 7.20
N LYS A 133 26.45 -5.19 7.41
CA LYS A 133 27.25 -6.39 7.74
C LYS A 133 28.25 -6.72 6.63
N TRP A 134 27.80 -6.73 5.38
CA TRP A 134 28.67 -7.01 4.22
C TRP A 134 29.78 -5.97 4.09
N ARG A 135 29.47 -4.69 4.34
CA ARG A 135 30.46 -3.61 4.37
C ARG A 135 31.52 -3.82 5.44
N GLU A 136 31.12 -4.14 6.68
CA GLU A 136 32.05 -4.39 7.79
C GLU A 136 32.99 -5.55 7.47
N VAL A 137 32.44 -6.64 6.92
CA VAL A 137 33.25 -7.80 6.49
C VAL A 137 34.19 -7.42 5.34
N ALA A 138 33.70 -6.75 4.30
CA ALA A 138 34.53 -6.34 3.17
C ALA A 138 35.69 -5.42 3.59
N LEU A 139 35.44 -4.45 4.48
CA LEU A 139 36.47 -3.55 5.00
C LEU A 139 37.50 -4.27 5.90
N SER A 140 37.11 -5.36 6.55
CA SER A 140 38.02 -6.18 7.35
C SER A 140 38.98 -7.06 6.55
N ILE A 141 38.85 -7.10 5.21
CA ILE A 141 39.66 -7.94 4.33
C ILE A 141 40.50 -7.04 3.40
N PRO A 142 41.73 -6.65 3.81
CA PRO A 142 42.59 -5.75 3.03
C PRO A 142 42.87 -6.25 1.60
N SER A 143 42.92 -7.57 1.39
CA SER A 143 43.18 -8.17 0.08
C SER A 143 42.10 -7.88 -0.97
N LEU A 144 40.90 -7.43 -0.57
CA LEU A 144 39.84 -7.01 -1.51
C LEU A 144 40.08 -5.61 -2.10
N TRP A 145 40.94 -4.81 -1.47
CA TRP A 145 41.19 -3.40 -1.80
C TRP A 145 42.55 -3.18 -2.47
N ASN A 146 43.45 -4.15 -2.36
CA ASN A 146 44.81 -4.12 -2.90
C ASN A 146 44.91 -4.77 -4.30
N MET A 147 43.79 -4.94 -5.02
CA MET A 147 43.74 -5.54 -6.36
C MET A 147 43.84 -4.51 -7.48
#